data_AF-A0A355F6F0-F1
#
_entry.id   AF-A0A355F6F0-F1
#
_cell.length_a   1.000
_cell.length_b   1.000
_cell.length_c   1.000
_cell.angle_alpha   90.00
_cell.angle_beta   90.00
_cell.angle_gamma   90.00
#
_symmetry.space_group_name_H-M   'P 1'
#
loop_
_entity.id
_entity.type
_entity.pdbx_description
1 polymer ?
#
loop_
_entity_poly.entity_id
_entity_poly.type
_entity_poly.pdbx_seq_one_letter_code
_entity_poly.pdbx_strand_id
1 'polypeptide(L)'
;EAAGEPAVAVFWIATEDHDWAEVASAVLPTPEGLRTFDLGADPQPLAPVGMSALGPGMADVLAALAAAVPGERYGAWLAQVGRWYRPDARFGEAFARLLAGMLGAHCPLLLDSMHPALKAAQRPWLRRVVERRVAVEEALERQDARVRERGHSLQVSPQRGASPLFLVSRGERRRIEWRSDGDGWGLRGREDGGGTVAELLQIIDENPAVVTPGVLARGAIQDAVLGTVLQVLGPGELSYMAQVAAVYPVLEVDAPWVALRPQTLVLEGHQIEKIEELGVGLADLLGDRQQLDRALTAHEGGDFVAPIRARVATALDELRGTALAADANLERPYDKTREQILRA
;
A
#
# COMPACT_ATOMS: atom_id res chain seq x y z
N GLU A 1 19.44 23.02 -3.31
CA GLU A 1 20.38 23.66 -2.36
C GLU A 1 21.84 23.65 -2.82
N ALA A 2 22.48 22.50 -3.10
CA ALA A 2 23.88 22.47 -3.56
C ALA A 2 24.16 23.23 -4.88
N ALA A 3 23.15 23.39 -5.74
CA ALA A 3 23.22 24.17 -6.97
C ALA A 3 22.86 25.67 -6.80
N GLY A 4 22.49 26.12 -5.59
CA GLY A 4 22.05 27.50 -5.33
C GLY A 4 20.63 27.84 -5.81
N GLU A 5 19.91 26.90 -6.40
CA GLU A 5 18.53 27.08 -6.84
C GLU A 5 17.53 26.79 -5.70
N PRO A 6 16.49 27.62 -5.52
CA PRO A 6 15.40 27.36 -4.59
C PRO A 6 14.66 26.08 -4.98
N ALA A 7 14.56 25.12 -4.05
CA ALA A 7 13.76 23.91 -4.23
C ALA A 7 12.59 23.92 -3.26
N VAL A 8 11.43 23.42 -3.69
CA VAL A 8 10.23 23.30 -2.86
C VAL A 8 9.89 21.83 -2.72
N ALA A 9 9.79 21.37 -1.46
CA ALA A 9 9.30 20.03 -1.18
C ALA A 9 7.77 20.00 -1.31
N VAL A 10 7.26 19.11 -2.16
CA VAL A 10 5.83 18.92 -2.37
C VAL A 10 5.46 17.49 -1.97
N PHE A 11 4.44 17.33 -1.14
CA PHE A 11 3.83 16.04 -0.85
C PHE A 11 2.51 15.93 -1.63
N TRP A 12 2.46 14.96 -2.53
CA TRP A 12 1.30 14.71 -3.39
C TRP A 12 0.25 13.88 -2.65
N ILE A 13 -0.94 14.44 -2.44
CA ILE A 13 -2.07 13.73 -1.84
C ILE A 13 -2.92 13.15 -2.97
N ALA A 14 -2.89 11.82 -3.13
CA ALA A 14 -3.53 11.07 -4.21
C ALA A 14 -5.05 10.88 -4.02
N THR A 15 -5.76 11.96 -3.74
CA THR A 15 -7.23 12.04 -3.59
C THR A 15 -8.04 11.61 -4.83
N GLU A 16 -7.42 11.61 -6.02
CA GLU A 16 -8.04 11.13 -7.27
C GLU A 16 -8.19 9.60 -7.33
N ASP A 17 -7.47 8.84 -6.49
CA ASP A 17 -7.60 7.39 -6.49
C ASP A 17 -8.93 6.94 -5.91
N HIS A 18 -9.42 5.78 -6.33
CA HIS A 18 -10.67 5.18 -5.85
C HIS A 18 -10.43 3.88 -5.07
N ASP A 19 -9.18 3.54 -4.74
CA ASP A 19 -8.86 2.34 -3.98
C ASP A 19 -9.17 2.54 -2.49
N TRP A 20 -10.43 2.26 -2.13
CA TRP A 20 -10.89 2.29 -0.75
C TRP A 20 -10.09 1.36 0.17
N ALA A 21 -9.71 0.18 -0.32
CA ALA A 21 -9.05 -0.83 0.50
C ALA A 21 -7.67 -0.37 0.99
N GLU A 22 -6.99 0.50 0.23
CA GLU A 22 -5.70 1.08 0.63
C GLU A 22 -5.82 2.14 1.74
N VAL A 23 -7.00 2.75 1.93
CA VAL A 23 -7.17 3.91 2.82
C VAL A 23 -8.17 3.69 3.97
N ALA A 24 -8.95 2.61 3.92
CA ALA A 24 -10.03 2.36 4.87
C ALA A 24 -9.58 1.85 6.24
N SER A 25 -8.33 1.39 6.36
CA SER A 25 -7.84 0.73 7.57
C SER A 25 -6.52 1.28 8.08
N ALA A 26 -6.31 1.12 9.39
CA ALA A 26 -5.03 1.36 10.06
C ALA A 26 -4.73 0.20 11.02
N VAL A 27 -3.47 -0.23 11.05
CA VAL A 27 -2.97 -1.22 12.02
C VAL A 27 -2.10 -0.51 13.02
N LEU A 28 -2.42 -0.66 14.32
CA LEU A 28 -1.68 -0.02 15.39
C LEU A 28 -1.27 -1.04 16.46
N PRO A 29 -0.10 -0.87 17.08
CA PRO A 29 0.27 -1.64 18.27
C PRO A 29 -0.55 -1.17 19.47
N THR A 30 -1.08 -2.13 20.21
CA THR A 30 -1.80 -1.98 21.49
C THR A 30 -1.11 -2.86 22.54
N PRO A 31 -1.43 -2.70 23.84
CA PRO A 31 -0.91 -3.59 24.88
C PRO A 31 -1.21 -5.08 24.63
N GLU A 32 -2.30 -5.39 23.91
CA GLU A 32 -2.74 -6.74 23.56
C GLU A 32 -2.14 -7.25 22.23
N GLY A 33 -1.36 -6.44 21.53
CA GLY A 33 -0.74 -6.78 20.24
C GLY A 33 -1.18 -5.85 19.11
N LEU A 34 -1.06 -6.30 17.87
CA LEU A 34 -1.49 -5.52 16.71
C LEU A 34 -3.02 -5.56 16.58
N ARG A 35 -3.64 -4.39 16.46
CA ARG A 35 -5.07 -4.26 16.22
C ARG A 35 -5.34 -3.47 14.95
N THR A 36 -6.29 -3.96 14.16
CA THR A 36 -6.79 -3.28 12.95
C THR A 36 -8.03 -2.47 13.29
N PHE A 37 -8.08 -1.24 12.79
CA PHE A 37 -9.22 -0.34 12.81
C PHE A 37 -9.62 -0.07 11.37
N ASP A 38 -10.88 -0.31 11.02
CA ASP A 38 -11.34 -0.30 9.63
C ASP A 38 -12.71 0.38 9.52
N LEU A 39 -12.92 1.12 8.43
CA LEU A 39 -14.16 1.85 8.15
C LEU A 39 -15.24 1.00 7.47
N GLY A 40 -14.96 -0.26 7.19
CA GLY A 40 -15.86 -1.21 6.55
C GLY A 40 -15.80 -1.16 5.03
N ALA A 41 -16.89 -1.62 4.41
CA ALA A 41 -17.03 -1.63 2.96
C ALA A 41 -17.11 -0.21 2.38
N ASP A 42 -16.66 -0.06 1.13
CA ASP A 42 -16.70 1.20 0.41
C ASP A 42 -18.16 1.69 0.25
N PRO A 43 -18.50 2.87 0.81
CA PRO A 43 -19.85 3.42 0.70
C PRO A 43 -20.15 3.95 -0.71
N GLN A 44 -19.14 4.24 -1.53
CA GLN A 44 -19.27 4.78 -2.88
C GLN A 44 -18.25 4.12 -3.84
N PRO A 45 -18.47 2.85 -4.23
CA PRO A 45 -17.57 2.13 -5.12
C PRO A 45 -17.20 2.92 -6.38
N LEU A 46 -15.90 2.93 -6.69
CA LEU A 46 -15.30 3.63 -7.84
C LEU A 46 -15.31 5.16 -7.74
N ALA A 47 -15.87 5.77 -6.70
CA ALA A 47 -15.73 7.21 -6.49
C ALA A 47 -14.30 7.55 -6.05
N PRO A 48 -13.70 8.64 -6.53
CA PRO A 48 -12.44 9.12 -5.98
C PRO A 48 -12.55 9.34 -4.46
N VAL A 49 -11.60 8.83 -3.69
CA VAL A 49 -11.55 8.90 -2.22
C VAL A 49 -11.63 10.36 -1.73
N GLY A 50 -11.05 11.31 -2.47
CA GLY A 50 -11.15 12.74 -2.16
C GLY A 50 -12.55 13.34 -2.21
N MET A 51 -13.49 12.67 -2.88
CA MET A 51 -14.90 13.05 -2.93
C MET A 51 -15.71 12.46 -1.78
N SER A 52 -15.21 11.40 -1.15
CA SER A 52 -15.89 10.69 -0.07
C SER A 52 -15.70 11.38 1.28
N ALA A 53 -16.79 11.45 2.05
CA ALA A 53 -16.72 11.76 3.48
C ALA A 53 -16.38 10.49 4.27
N LEU A 54 -15.73 10.65 5.42
CA LEU A 54 -15.34 9.53 6.29
C LEU A 54 -16.55 8.75 6.85
N GLY A 55 -17.71 9.41 6.95
CA GLY A 55 -18.97 8.78 7.33
C GLY A 55 -19.10 8.49 8.83
N PRO A 56 -20.29 8.02 9.27
CA PRO A 56 -20.60 7.85 10.69
C PRO A 56 -19.70 6.80 11.38
N GLY A 57 -19.23 5.79 10.65
CA GLY A 57 -18.34 4.75 11.19
C GLY A 57 -17.02 5.29 11.73
N MET A 58 -16.60 6.49 11.32
CA MET A 58 -15.42 7.14 11.88
C MET A 58 -15.53 7.38 13.39
N ALA A 59 -16.72 7.69 13.91
CA ALA A 59 -16.91 7.88 15.35
C ALA A 59 -16.63 6.58 16.13
N ASP A 60 -17.10 5.45 15.60
CA ASP A 60 -16.87 4.14 16.20
C ASP A 60 -15.39 3.74 16.15
N VAL A 61 -14.71 4.02 15.02
CA VAL A 61 -13.27 3.83 14.88
C VAL A 61 -12.48 4.64 15.90
N LEU A 62 -12.80 5.92 16.09
CA LEU A 62 -12.13 6.77 17.08
C LEU A 62 -12.38 6.29 18.51
N ALA A 63 -13.60 5.84 18.84
CA ALA A 63 -13.91 5.28 20.14
C ALA A 63 -13.13 3.98 20.40
N ALA A 64 -13.10 3.09 19.41
CA ALA A 64 -12.34 1.84 19.46
C ALA A 64 -10.83 2.10 19.63
N LEU A 65 -10.30 3.11 18.93
CA LEU A 65 -8.91 3.54 19.01
C LEU A 65 -8.58 4.07 20.40
N ALA A 66 -9.40 4.97 20.94
CA ALA A 66 -9.20 5.51 22.29
C ALA A 66 -9.22 4.42 23.37
N ALA A 67 -10.08 3.40 23.21
CA ALA A 67 -10.12 2.25 24.12
C ALA A 67 -8.89 1.34 24.01
N ALA A 68 -8.23 1.28 22.85
CA ALA A 68 -7.09 0.40 22.58
C ALA A 68 -5.76 0.94 23.13
N VAL A 69 -5.64 2.25 23.29
CA VAL A 69 -4.42 2.90 23.80
C VAL A 69 -4.74 3.77 25.02
N PRO A 70 -5.17 3.16 26.14
CA PRO A 70 -5.62 3.91 27.31
C PRO A 70 -4.47 4.66 27.98
N GLY A 71 -4.80 5.79 28.60
CA GLY A 71 -3.89 6.60 29.41
C GLY A 71 -3.48 7.93 28.79
N GLU A 72 -2.83 8.77 29.61
CA GLU A 72 -2.51 10.16 29.24
C GLU A 72 -1.45 10.26 28.13
N ARG A 73 -0.59 9.23 27.97
CA ARG A 73 0.50 9.20 26.97
C ARG A 73 0.00 9.53 25.56
N TYR A 74 -1.19 9.05 25.20
CA TYR A 74 -1.74 9.19 23.84
C TYR A 74 -2.85 10.26 23.74
N GLY A 75 -3.24 10.90 24.84
CA GLY A 75 -4.40 11.80 24.89
C GLY A 75 -4.30 12.97 23.90
N ALA A 76 -3.12 13.61 23.82
CA ALA A 76 -2.90 14.73 22.89
C ALA A 76 -2.98 14.28 21.42
N TRP A 77 -2.41 13.11 21.10
CA TRP A 77 -2.45 12.55 19.74
C TRP A 77 -3.88 12.15 19.35
N LEU A 78 -4.61 11.46 20.23
CA LEU A 78 -6.02 11.10 20.01
C LEU A 78 -6.89 12.34 19.78
N ALA A 79 -6.68 13.40 20.57
CA ALA A 79 -7.38 14.66 20.38
C ALA A 79 -7.08 15.30 19.02
N GLN A 80 -5.83 15.24 18.56
CA GLN A 80 -5.44 15.75 17.24
C GLN A 80 -6.04 14.93 16.09
N VAL A 81 -6.05 13.60 16.21
CA VAL A 81 -6.69 12.72 15.22
C VAL A 81 -8.19 12.98 15.17
N GLY A 82 -8.88 12.95 16.32
CA GLY A 82 -10.33 13.18 16.40
C GLY A 82 -10.76 14.60 16.00
N ARG A 83 -9.87 15.59 16.08
CA ARG A 83 -10.13 16.93 15.57
C ARG A 83 -10.33 16.94 14.05
N TRP A 84 -9.60 16.12 13.31
CA TRP A 84 -9.57 16.16 11.84
C TRP A 84 -10.35 15.01 11.19
N TYR A 85 -10.33 13.83 11.78
CA TYR A 85 -11.05 12.66 11.30
C TYR A 85 -12.47 12.64 11.87
N ARG A 86 -13.35 13.45 11.30
CA ARG A 86 -14.77 13.55 11.70
C ARG A 86 -15.69 12.93 10.64
N PRO A 87 -16.91 12.48 10.99
CA PRO A 87 -17.82 11.88 10.01
C PRO A 87 -18.11 12.71 8.76
N ASP A 88 -18.12 14.04 8.91
CA ASP A 88 -18.39 15.01 7.84
C ASP A 88 -17.13 15.43 7.06
N ALA A 89 -15.94 15.08 7.54
CA ALA A 89 -14.69 15.46 6.90
C ALA A 89 -14.39 14.57 5.69
N ARG A 90 -13.76 15.17 4.68
CA ARG A 90 -13.24 14.46 3.52
C ARG A 90 -11.89 13.82 3.85
N PHE A 91 -11.58 12.68 3.23
CA PHE A 91 -10.31 11.97 3.42
C PHE A 91 -9.09 12.87 3.20
N GLY A 92 -9.03 13.55 2.05
CA GLY A 92 -7.90 14.41 1.70
C GLY A 92 -7.69 15.55 2.69
N GLU A 93 -8.76 16.19 3.16
CA GLU A 93 -8.68 17.28 4.14
C GLU A 93 -8.23 16.75 5.51
N ALA A 94 -8.85 15.68 6.01
CA ALA A 94 -8.51 15.11 7.31
C ALA A 94 -7.03 14.71 7.37
N PHE A 95 -6.55 14.02 6.32
CA PHE A 95 -5.16 13.65 6.17
C PHE A 95 -4.24 14.88 6.12
N ALA A 96 -4.53 15.85 5.25
CA ALA A 96 -3.69 17.04 5.09
C ALA A 96 -3.58 17.84 6.39
N ARG A 97 -4.69 18.04 7.10
CA ARG A 97 -4.73 18.77 8.38
C ARG A 97 -3.98 18.04 9.49
N LEU A 98 -4.13 16.71 9.57
CA LEU A 98 -3.38 15.91 10.54
C LEU A 98 -1.88 15.99 10.26
N LEU A 99 -1.47 15.76 9.01
CA LEU A 99 -0.07 15.78 8.60
C LEU A 99 0.58 17.15 8.82
N ALA A 100 -0.10 18.24 8.43
CA ALA A 100 0.37 19.59 8.67
C ALA A 100 0.51 19.91 10.17
N GLY A 101 -0.46 19.47 10.99
CA GLY A 101 -0.37 19.64 12.44
C GLY A 101 0.75 18.82 13.07
N MET A 102 1.02 17.61 12.58
CA MET A 102 2.08 16.74 13.10
C MET A 102 3.48 17.23 12.74
N LEU A 103 3.68 17.70 11.50
CA LEU A 103 4.99 18.11 11.01
C LEU A 103 5.30 19.59 11.29
N GLY A 104 4.28 20.41 11.56
CA GLY A 104 4.45 21.83 11.89
C GLY A 104 5.29 22.56 10.83
N ALA A 105 6.36 23.24 11.26
CA ALA A 105 7.26 23.98 10.38
C ALA A 105 8.04 23.09 9.39
N HIS A 106 8.08 21.78 9.59
CA HIS A 106 8.73 20.82 8.69
C HIS A 106 7.75 20.21 7.67
N CYS A 107 6.47 20.61 7.68
CA CYS A 107 5.51 20.10 6.71
C CYS A 107 5.88 20.59 5.29
N PRO A 108 6.04 19.69 4.30
CA PRO A 108 6.20 20.10 2.92
C PRO A 108 4.91 20.76 2.41
N LEU A 109 4.97 21.39 1.24
CA LEU A 109 3.77 21.88 0.58
C LEU A 109 2.87 20.69 0.24
N LEU A 110 1.69 20.62 0.84
CA LEU A 110 0.72 19.57 0.56
C LEU A 110 -0.08 19.94 -0.69
N LEU A 111 0.01 19.12 -1.72
CA LEU A 111 -0.70 19.33 -2.98
C LEU A 111 -1.75 18.23 -3.17
N ASP A 112 -3.03 18.64 -3.06
CA ASP A 112 -4.16 17.78 -3.38
C ASP A 112 -4.26 17.56 -4.89
N SER A 113 -4.24 16.30 -5.33
CA SER A 113 -4.33 15.93 -6.75
C SER A 113 -5.61 16.41 -7.45
N MET A 114 -6.68 16.64 -6.67
CA MET A 114 -7.96 17.17 -7.15
C MET A 114 -8.04 18.71 -7.10
N HIS A 115 -6.97 19.42 -6.72
CA HIS A 115 -7.01 20.88 -6.61
C HIS A 115 -7.38 21.53 -7.97
N PRO A 116 -8.37 22.44 -8.04
CA PRO A 116 -8.88 22.94 -9.32
C PRO A 116 -7.81 23.58 -10.23
N ALA A 117 -6.87 24.33 -9.65
CA ALA A 117 -5.80 24.95 -10.43
C ALA A 117 -4.82 23.92 -11.00
N LEU A 118 -4.56 22.83 -10.27
CA LEU A 118 -3.73 21.72 -10.75
C LEU A 118 -4.46 21.00 -11.89
N LYS A 119 -5.74 20.66 -11.71
CA LYS A 119 -6.56 20.04 -12.76
C LYS A 119 -6.62 20.90 -14.03
N ALA A 120 -6.75 22.21 -13.89
CA ALA A 120 -6.70 23.14 -15.03
C ALA A 120 -5.34 23.11 -15.74
N ALA A 121 -4.24 23.11 -14.99
CA ALA A 121 -2.88 23.07 -15.53
C ALA A 121 -2.55 21.73 -16.22
N GLN A 122 -3.22 20.63 -15.87
CA GLN A 122 -3.06 19.33 -16.53
C GLN A 122 -3.66 19.26 -17.93
N ARG A 123 -4.59 20.16 -18.29
CA ARG A 123 -5.33 20.15 -19.56
C ARG A 123 -4.48 19.87 -20.82
N PRO A 124 -3.42 20.64 -21.13
CA PRO A 124 -2.63 20.40 -22.34
C PRO A 124 -1.98 19.02 -22.38
N TRP A 125 -1.62 18.48 -21.22
CA TRP A 125 -0.96 17.17 -21.10
C TRP A 125 -1.96 16.02 -21.23
N LEU A 126 -3.17 16.18 -20.67
CA LEU A 126 -4.28 15.25 -20.87
C LEU A 126 -4.67 15.16 -22.34
N ARG A 127 -4.78 16.30 -23.03
CA ARG A 127 -5.01 16.34 -24.48
C ARG A 127 -3.92 15.59 -25.23
N ARG A 128 -2.65 15.87 -24.91
CA ARG A 128 -1.51 15.25 -25.58
C ARG A 128 -1.50 13.73 -25.44
N VAL A 129 -1.88 13.19 -24.28
CA VAL A 129 -2.05 11.73 -24.10
C VAL A 129 -3.10 11.17 -25.06
N VAL A 130 -4.24 11.85 -25.25
CA VAL A 130 -5.32 11.42 -26.15
C VAL A 130 -4.93 11.56 -27.62
N GLU A 131 -4.34 12.71 -27.99
CA GLU A 131 -3.87 12.99 -29.35
C GLU A 131 -2.77 12.01 -29.77
N ARG A 132 -1.86 11.65 -28.84
CA ARG A 132 -0.74 10.72 -29.07
C ARG A 132 -1.02 9.30 -28.57
N ARG A 133 -2.29 8.91 -28.41
CA ARG A 133 -2.70 7.61 -27.82
C ARG A 133 -1.99 6.39 -28.41
N VAL A 134 -1.81 6.35 -29.74
CA VAL A 134 -1.11 5.25 -30.43
C VAL A 134 0.36 5.21 -30.02
N ALA A 135 1.04 6.36 -30.00
CA ALA A 135 2.44 6.44 -29.58
C ALA A 135 2.62 6.10 -28.10
N VAL A 136 1.66 6.47 -27.24
CA VAL A 136 1.64 6.09 -25.82
C VAL A 136 1.53 4.58 -25.66
N GLU A 137 0.57 3.95 -26.33
CA GLU A 137 0.36 2.50 -26.29
C GLU A 137 1.61 1.75 -26.79
N GLU A 138 2.13 2.11 -27.95
CA GLU A 138 3.34 1.50 -28.48
C GLU A 138 4.57 1.68 -27.58
N ALA A 139 4.74 2.85 -26.96
CA ALA A 139 5.84 3.10 -26.05
C ALA A 139 5.76 2.21 -24.80
N LEU A 140 4.57 2.08 -24.23
CA LEU A 140 4.31 1.18 -23.10
C LEU A 140 4.56 -0.28 -23.49
N GLU A 141 4.07 -0.73 -24.64
CA GLU A 141 4.27 -2.10 -25.11
C GLU A 141 5.74 -2.44 -25.36
N ARG A 142 6.49 -1.54 -26.01
CA ARG A 142 7.94 -1.71 -26.21
C ARG A 142 8.68 -1.78 -24.88
N GLN A 143 8.29 -0.93 -23.92
CA GLN A 143 8.93 -0.92 -22.62
C GLN A 143 8.60 -2.17 -21.79
N ASP A 144 7.36 -2.64 -21.84
CA ASP A 144 6.92 -3.88 -21.23
C ASP A 144 7.68 -5.09 -21.79
N ALA A 145 7.97 -5.12 -23.10
CA ALA A 145 8.83 -6.15 -23.70
C ALA A 145 10.26 -6.07 -23.16
N ARG A 146 10.85 -4.87 -23.13
CA ARG A 146 12.20 -4.63 -22.63
C ARG A 146 12.39 -5.00 -21.16
N VAL A 147 11.39 -4.76 -20.31
CA VAL A 147 11.43 -5.15 -18.89
C VAL A 147 11.47 -6.69 -18.77
N ARG A 148 10.65 -7.40 -19.55
CA ARG A 148 10.65 -8.86 -19.57
C ARG A 148 11.92 -9.47 -20.15
N GLU A 149 12.46 -8.92 -21.23
CA GLU A 149 13.73 -9.37 -21.84
C GLU A 149 14.91 -9.29 -20.86
N ARG A 150 14.84 -8.35 -19.90
CA ARG A 150 15.83 -8.21 -18.82
C ARG A 150 15.59 -9.16 -17.64
N GLY A 151 14.60 -10.04 -17.71
CA GLY A 151 14.28 -11.02 -16.68
C GLY A 151 13.45 -10.46 -15.51
N HIS A 152 12.88 -9.27 -15.64
CA HIS A 152 12.03 -8.68 -14.60
C HIS A 152 10.54 -8.90 -14.87
N SER A 153 9.75 -9.04 -13.81
CA SER A 153 8.29 -9.07 -13.89
C SER A 153 7.72 -7.67 -14.07
N LEU A 154 6.64 -7.56 -14.85
CA LEU A 154 5.87 -6.32 -14.90
C LEU A 154 5.15 -6.09 -13.58
N GLN A 155 5.17 -4.84 -13.13
CA GLN A 155 4.53 -4.41 -11.89
C GLN A 155 3.15 -3.83 -12.16
N VAL A 156 2.96 -3.25 -13.34
CA VAL A 156 1.64 -2.88 -13.87
C VAL A 156 1.30 -3.83 -15.01
N SER A 157 0.14 -4.50 -14.91
CA SER A 157 -0.35 -5.38 -15.97
C SER A 157 -0.53 -4.60 -17.29
N PRO A 158 -0.19 -5.19 -18.46
CA PRO A 158 -0.40 -4.54 -19.76
C PRO A 158 -1.87 -4.19 -20.01
N GLN A 159 -2.13 -3.03 -20.61
CA GLN A 159 -3.48 -2.47 -20.80
C GLN A 159 -3.72 -2.16 -22.28
N ARG A 160 -3.62 -3.19 -23.14
CA ARG A 160 -3.84 -3.06 -24.59
C ARG A 160 -5.24 -2.53 -24.87
N GLY A 161 -5.36 -1.60 -25.81
CA GLY A 161 -6.61 -0.95 -26.16
C GLY A 161 -7.18 -0.07 -25.05
N ALA A 162 -6.40 0.28 -24.02
CA ALA A 162 -6.87 1.17 -22.96
C ALA A 162 -5.97 2.37 -22.78
N SER A 163 -6.59 3.50 -22.46
CA SER A 163 -5.90 4.72 -22.09
C SER A 163 -5.28 4.58 -20.69
N PRO A 164 -4.12 5.22 -20.43
CA PRO A 164 -3.65 5.44 -19.07
C PRO A 164 -4.47 6.52 -18.33
N LEU A 165 -5.54 7.06 -18.93
CA LEU A 165 -6.47 8.01 -18.33
C LEU A 165 -7.78 7.36 -17.91
N PHE A 166 -8.41 7.99 -16.93
CA PHE A 166 -9.73 7.68 -16.41
C PHE A 166 -10.64 8.89 -16.56
N LEU A 167 -11.95 8.64 -16.69
CA LEU A 167 -12.98 9.66 -16.66
C LEU A 167 -13.88 9.44 -15.43
N VAL A 168 -14.10 10.49 -14.67
CA VAL A 168 -15.11 10.56 -13.62
C VAL A 168 -16.43 10.94 -14.27
N SER A 169 -17.37 9.99 -14.32
CA SER A 169 -18.69 10.20 -14.89
C SER A 169 -19.74 9.60 -13.96
N ARG A 170 -20.79 10.37 -13.67
CA ARG A 170 -21.86 9.99 -12.72
C ARG A 170 -21.32 9.53 -11.35
N GLY A 171 -20.25 10.19 -10.88
CA GLY A 171 -19.60 9.89 -9.60
C GLY A 171 -18.58 8.74 -9.63
N GLU A 172 -18.44 8.02 -10.74
CA GLU A 172 -17.55 6.87 -10.85
C GLU A 172 -16.32 7.18 -11.70
N ARG A 173 -15.12 6.87 -11.19
CA ARG A 173 -13.86 6.93 -11.92
C ARG A 173 -13.66 5.65 -12.72
N ARG A 174 -13.88 5.72 -14.03
CA ARG A 174 -13.75 4.56 -14.93
C ARG A 174 -12.62 4.77 -15.93
N ARG A 175 -11.94 3.68 -16.26
CA ARG A 175 -10.87 3.68 -17.27
C ARG A 175 -11.45 3.96 -18.65
N ILE A 176 -10.75 4.77 -19.43
CA ILE A 176 -11.06 5.01 -20.84
C ILE A 176 -10.47 3.87 -21.67
N GLU A 177 -11.27 3.23 -22.51
CA GLU A 177 -10.88 2.16 -23.43
C GLU A 177 -11.06 2.64 -24.87
N TRP A 178 -10.07 2.39 -25.72
CA TRP A 178 -10.11 2.76 -27.14
C TRP A 178 -10.92 1.73 -27.92
N ARG A 179 -11.79 2.20 -28.81
CA ARG A 179 -12.53 1.32 -29.72
C ARG A 179 -11.62 0.86 -30.87
N SER A 180 -11.90 -0.33 -31.38
CA SER A 180 -11.12 -0.93 -32.48
C SER A 180 -11.24 -0.18 -33.81
N ASP A 181 -12.24 0.69 -33.96
CA ASP A 181 -12.41 1.60 -35.10
C ASP A 181 -11.39 2.76 -35.10
N GLY A 182 -10.63 2.94 -34.01
CA GLY A 182 -9.53 3.90 -33.88
C GLY A 182 -9.95 5.34 -33.58
N ASP A 183 -11.24 5.67 -33.74
CA ASP A 183 -11.76 7.04 -33.61
C ASP A 183 -12.79 7.17 -32.46
N GLY A 184 -13.14 6.06 -31.81
CA GLY A 184 -14.00 6.04 -30.64
C GLY A 184 -13.32 5.64 -29.34
N TRP A 185 -14.02 5.90 -28.24
CA TRP A 185 -13.66 5.43 -26.90
C TRP A 185 -14.91 4.98 -26.13
N GLY A 186 -14.69 4.21 -25.06
CA GLY A 186 -15.71 3.78 -24.11
C GLY A 186 -15.19 3.81 -22.68
N LEU A 187 -16.09 3.64 -21.71
CA LEU A 187 -15.76 3.47 -20.30
C LEU A 187 -15.81 2.00 -19.91
N ARG A 188 -14.75 1.52 -19.25
CA ARG A 188 -14.66 0.14 -18.80
C ARG A 188 -15.88 -0.25 -17.96
N GLY A 189 -16.56 -1.30 -18.39
CA GLY A 189 -17.74 -1.86 -17.72
C GLY A 189 -18.99 -0.99 -17.82
N ARG A 190 -19.10 -0.12 -18.83
CA ARG A 190 -20.27 0.74 -19.05
C ARG A 190 -20.59 0.86 -20.54
N GLU A 191 -21.74 0.33 -20.96
CA GLU A 191 -22.20 0.32 -22.36
C GLU A 191 -22.64 1.70 -22.86
N ASP A 192 -23.20 2.53 -21.97
CA ASP A 192 -23.69 3.88 -22.29
C ASP A 192 -22.63 4.99 -22.12
N GLY A 193 -21.38 4.62 -21.83
CA GLY A 193 -20.28 5.54 -21.61
C GLY A 193 -19.28 5.49 -22.76
N GLY A 194 -19.21 6.55 -23.56
CA GLY A 194 -18.26 6.65 -24.66
C GLY A 194 -18.64 7.71 -25.69
N GLY A 195 -17.80 7.84 -26.71
CA GLY A 195 -17.97 8.83 -27.77
C GLY A 195 -16.83 8.76 -28.77
N THR A 196 -16.67 9.81 -29.57
CA THR A 196 -15.53 10.02 -30.46
C THR A 196 -14.33 10.59 -29.70
N VAL A 197 -13.13 10.42 -30.25
CA VAL A 197 -11.92 11.05 -29.70
C VAL A 197 -12.05 12.58 -29.66
N ALA A 198 -12.72 13.18 -30.66
CA ALA A 198 -12.99 14.61 -30.68
C ALA A 198 -13.85 15.06 -29.49
N GLU A 199 -14.90 14.30 -29.16
CA GLU A 199 -15.73 14.55 -27.98
C GLU A 199 -14.93 14.40 -26.67
N LEU A 200 -14.01 13.44 -26.59
CA LEU A 200 -13.13 13.32 -25.40
C LEU A 200 -12.22 14.54 -25.23
N LEU A 201 -11.66 15.05 -26.34
CA LEU A 201 -10.84 16.27 -26.31
C LEU A 201 -11.68 17.48 -25.88
N GLN A 202 -12.92 17.58 -26.34
CA GLN A 202 -13.86 18.62 -25.90
C GLN A 202 -14.15 18.51 -24.39
N ILE A 203 -14.38 17.30 -23.87
CA ILE A 203 -14.54 17.06 -22.42
C ILE A 203 -13.32 17.59 -21.64
N ILE A 204 -12.10 17.33 -22.13
CA ILE A 204 -10.86 17.81 -21.49
C ILE A 204 -10.76 19.33 -21.54
N ASP A 205 -11.16 19.97 -22.65
CA ASP A 205 -11.11 21.42 -22.80
C ASP A 205 -12.10 22.15 -21.89
N GLU A 206 -13.33 21.62 -21.80
CA GLU A 206 -14.40 22.20 -21.00
C GLU A 206 -14.17 21.95 -19.51
N ASN A 207 -13.81 20.72 -19.13
CA ASN A 207 -13.64 20.33 -17.74
C ASN A 207 -12.53 19.28 -17.56
N PRO A 208 -11.25 19.69 -17.49
CA PRO A 208 -10.15 18.73 -17.27
C PRO A 208 -10.21 18.07 -15.89
N ALA A 209 -11.02 18.59 -14.95
CA ALA A 209 -11.15 18.03 -13.61
C ALA A 209 -11.78 16.63 -13.59
N VAL A 210 -12.58 16.28 -14.60
CA VAL A 210 -13.19 14.94 -14.69
C VAL A 210 -12.27 13.90 -15.32
N VAL A 211 -11.17 14.30 -15.95
CA VAL A 211 -10.19 13.36 -16.53
C VAL A 211 -9.00 13.24 -15.60
N THR A 212 -8.73 12.03 -15.10
CA THR A 212 -7.68 11.78 -14.11
C THR A 212 -6.64 10.80 -14.66
N PRO A 213 -5.34 11.04 -14.48
CA PRO A 213 -4.33 10.09 -14.90
C PRO A 213 -4.29 8.86 -13.99
N GLY A 214 -4.03 7.70 -14.58
CA GLY A 214 -3.63 6.49 -13.86
C GLY A 214 -2.14 6.43 -13.62
N VAL A 215 -1.68 5.40 -12.90
CA VAL A 215 -0.28 5.19 -12.53
C VAL A 215 0.72 5.35 -13.68
N LEU A 216 0.35 4.90 -14.89
CA LEU A 216 1.23 4.95 -16.08
C LEU A 216 1.44 6.37 -16.64
N ALA A 217 0.51 7.30 -16.44
CA ALA A 217 0.61 8.67 -16.95
C ALA A 217 0.75 9.72 -15.85
N ARG A 218 0.40 9.39 -14.59
CA ARG A 218 0.36 10.32 -13.46
C ARG A 218 1.69 11.03 -13.26
N GLY A 219 2.80 10.28 -13.18
CA GLY A 219 4.12 10.86 -12.96
C GLY A 219 4.49 11.89 -14.03
N ALA A 220 4.38 11.52 -15.30
CA ALA A 220 4.72 12.41 -16.40
C ALA A 220 3.85 13.67 -16.46
N ILE A 221 2.54 13.57 -16.23
CA ILE A 221 1.63 14.73 -16.22
C ILE A 221 1.88 15.62 -14.99
N GLN A 222 2.09 15.02 -13.82
CA GLN A 222 2.45 15.74 -12.60
C GLN A 222 3.72 16.58 -12.82
N ASP A 223 4.76 15.97 -13.38
CA ASP A 223 6.04 16.66 -13.57
C ASP A 223 5.98 17.73 -14.64
N ALA A 224 5.16 17.53 -15.67
CA ALA A 224 4.91 18.53 -16.70
C ALA A 224 4.27 19.80 -16.14
N VAL A 225 3.50 19.68 -15.05
CA VAL A 225 2.89 20.83 -14.36
C VAL A 225 3.84 21.42 -13.32
N LEU A 226 4.55 20.58 -12.57
CA LEU A 226 5.36 21.01 -11.42
C LEU A 226 6.81 21.38 -11.77
N GLY A 227 7.33 20.94 -12.92
CA GLY A 227 8.76 21.04 -13.24
C GLY A 227 9.62 20.24 -12.27
N THR A 228 9.15 19.04 -11.89
CA THR A 228 9.80 18.22 -10.86
C THR A 228 11.23 17.85 -11.26
N VAL A 229 12.19 18.13 -10.37
CA VAL A 229 13.60 17.74 -10.56
C VAL A 229 13.89 16.36 -9.96
N LEU A 230 13.25 16.03 -8.84
CA LEU A 230 13.45 14.78 -8.10
C LEU A 230 12.13 14.24 -7.58
N GLN A 231 11.80 13.00 -7.94
CA GLN A 231 10.75 12.22 -7.31
C GLN A 231 11.31 11.32 -6.20
N VAL A 232 10.67 11.34 -5.04
CA VAL A 232 11.01 10.50 -3.89
C VAL A 232 9.95 9.42 -3.75
N LEU A 233 10.31 8.16 -4.01
CA LEU A 233 9.38 7.05 -4.21
C LEU A 233 9.60 5.92 -3.20
N GLY A 234 8.53 5.18 -2.89
CA GLY A 234 8.61 3.91 -2.16
C GLY A 234 9.08 2.74 -3.05
N PRO A 235 9.41 1.56 -2.47
CA PRO A 235 9.82 0.39 -3.23
C PRO A 235 8.80 -0.07 -4.28
N GLY A 236 7.50 -0.06 -3.94
CA GLY A 236 6.43 -0.43 -4.87
C GLY A 236 6.22 0.58 -6.00
N GLU A 237 6.47 1.87 -5.75
CA GLU A 237 6.41 2.88 -6.81
C GLU A 237 7.61 2.79 -7.73
N LEU A 238 8.80 2.63 -7.14
CA LEU A 238 10.06 2.47 -7.87
C LEU A 238 10.02 1.25 -8.79
N SER A 239 9.35 0.17 -8.40
CA SER A 239 9.30 -1.06 -9.18
C SER A 239 8.60 -0.89 -10.53
N TYR A 240 7.56 -0.06 -10.62
CA TYR A 240 6.87 0.22 -11.89
C TYR A 240 7.44 1.42 -12.67
N MET A 241 8.41 2.16 -12.12
CA MET A 241 8.94 3.35 -12.78
C MET A 241 9.57 3.06 -14.14
N ALA A 242 10.12 1.87 -14.33
CA ALA A 242 10.62 1.46 -15.64
C ALA A 242 9.51 1.51 -16.71
N GLN A 243 8.27 1.13 -16.38
CA GLN A 243 7.14 1.17 -17.30
C GLN A 243 6.66 2.63 -17.51
N VAL A 244 6.51 3.40 -16.42
CA VAL A 244 6.06 4.80 -16.45
C VAL A 244 7.01 5.69 -17.27
N ALA A 245 8.33 5.42 -17.21
CA ALA A 245 9.34 6.19 -17.95
C ALA A 245 9.10 6.25 -19.47
N ALA A 246 8.37 5.28 -20.04
CA ALA A 246 8.05 5.26 -21.47
C ALA A 246 7.14 6.42 -21.92
N VAL A 247 6.36 6.99 -21.01
CA VAL A 247 5.36 8.03 -21.33
C VAL A 247 5.99 9.43 -21.45
N TYR A 248 7.05 9.73 -20.68
CA TYR A 248 7.75 11.01 -20.71
C TYR A 248 8.17 11.49 -22.11
N PRO A 249 8.90 10.70 -22.93
CA PRO A 249 9.30 11.14 -24.26
C PRO A 249 8.10 11.33 -25.20
N VAL A 250 7.01 10.57 -25.03
CA VAL A 250 5.80 10.74 -25.84
C VAL A 250 5.09 12.05 -25.51
N LEU A 251 5.14 12.47 -24.24
CA LEU A 251 4.56 13.75 -23.80
C LEU A 251 5.49 14.94 -23.97
N GLU A 252 6.75 14.72 -24.37
CA GLU A 252 7.80 15.76 -24.46
C GLU A 252 8.03 16.43 -23.11
N VAL A 253 8.16 15.61 -22.07
CA VAL A 253 8.45 16.04 -20.70
C VAL A 253 9.76 15.41 -20.28
N ASP A 254 10.66 16.20 -19.71
CA ASP A 254 11.90 15.67 -19.15
C ASP A 254 11.58 14.80 -17.93
N ALA A 255 12.14 13.60 -17.89
CA ALA A 255 11.97 12.71 -16.74
C ALA A 255 12.77 13.24 -15.54
N PRO A 256 12.19 13.29 -14.34
CA PRO A 256 12.92 13.71 -13.15
C PRO A 256 13.93 12.64 -12.75
N TRP A 257 14.87 13.05 -11.89
CA TRP A 257 15.61 12.07 -11.10
C TRP A 257 14.67 11.32 -10.17
N VAL A 258 15.01 10.08 -9.85
CA VAL A 258 14.24 9.25 -8.92
C VAL A 258 15.13 8.84 -7.76
N ALA A 259 14.65 9.02 -6.54
CA ALA A 259 15.29 8.55 -5.32
C ALA A 259 14.33 7.64 -4.53
N LEU A 260 14.90 6.59 -3.92
CA LEU A 260 14.18 5.79 -2.94
C LEU A 260 14.03 6.61 -1.64
N ARG A 261 12.80 6.69 -1.12
CA ARG A 261 12.54 7.32 0.18
C ARG A 261 13.28 6.58 1.31
N PRO A 262 13.72 7.27 2.37
CA PRO A 262 14.34 6.63 3.53
C PRO A 262 13.50 5.46 4.05
N GLN A 263 14.15 4.31 4.23
CA GLN A 263 13.57 3.13 4.87
C GLN A 263 14.01 3.15 6.34
N THR A 264 13.05 3.29 7.26
CA THR A 264 13.35 3.45 8.70
C THR A 264 12.61 2.38 9.48
N LEU A 265 13.32 1.75 10.41
CA LEU A 265 12.76 0.90 11.47
C LEU A 265 12.93 1.66 12.79
N VAL A 266 11.83 1.86 13.51
CA VAL A 266 11.87 2.48 14.84
C VAL A 266 11.87 1.36 15.86
N LEU A 267 12.88 1.37 16.74
CA LEU A 267 13.02 0.42 17.84
C LEU A 267 13.03 1.20 19.16
N GLU A 268 12.24 0.74 20.12
CA GLU A 268 12.29 1.22 21.50
C GLU A 268 13.46 0.56 22.26
N GLY A 269 13.95 1.20 23.33
CA GLY A 269 15.12 0.73 24.09
C GLY A 269 14.99 -0.73 24.55
N HIS A 270 13.82 -1.12 25.07
CA HIS A 270 13.58 -2.50 25.50
C HIS A 270 13.64 -3.51 24.35
N GLN A 271 13.32 -3.10 23.12
CA GLN A 271 13.40 -3.97 21.94
C GLN A 271 14.87 -4.16 21.54
N ILE A 272 15.67 -3.11 21.63
CA ILE A 272 17.12 -3.16 21.37
C ILE A 272 17.79 -4.10 22.38
N GLU A 273 17.54 -3.89 23.67
CA GLU A 273 18.05 -4.77 24.74
C GLU A 273 17.65 -6.22 24.51
N LYS A 274 16.40 -6.48 24.09
CA LYS A 274 15.94 -7.84 23.83
C LYS A 274 16.62 -8.48 22.62
N ILE A 275 16.83 -7.73 21.54
CA ILE A 275 17.56 -8.20 20.35
C ILE A 275 19.00 -8.55 20.72
N GLU A 276 19.66 -7.73 21.54
CA GLU A 276 21.01 -7.97 22.05
C GLU A 276 21.08 -9.20 22.96
N GLU A 277 20.15 -9.35 23.91
CA GLU A 277 20.03 -10.55 24.75
C GLU A 277 19.87 -11.82 23.94
N LEU A 278 19.09 -11.77 22.85
CA LEU A 278 18.81 -12.89 21.96
C LEU A 278 19.97 -13.20 21.00
N GLY A 279 21.00 -12.35 20.95
CA GLY A 279 22.13 -12.53 20.03
C GLY A 279 21.72 -12.54 18.54
N VAL A 280 20.55 -11.97 18.21
CA VAL A 280 19.99 -11.96 16.85
C VAL A 280 20.36 -10.63 16.17
N GLY A 281 20.85 -10.68 14.94
CA GLY A 281 21.12 -9.46 14.16
C GLY A 281 19.84 -8.86 13.56
N LEU A 282 19.86 -7.56 13.26
CA LEU A 282 18.77 -6.91 12.52
C LEU A 282 18.52 -7.56 11.14
N ALA A 283 19.57 -8.08 10.49
CA ALA A 283 19.44 -8.78 9.23
C ALA A 283 18.62 -10.08 9.35
N ASP A 284 18.77 -10.80 10.47
CA ASP A 284 17.98 -12.00 10.76
C ASP A 284 16.53 -11.61 11.08
N LEU A 285 16.33 -10.53 11.83
CA LEU A 285 15.01 -10.02 12.21
C LEU A 285 14.19 -9.52 11.01
N LEU A 286 14.85 -8.86 10.05
CA LEU A 286 14.25 -8.34 8.81
C LEU A 286 14.28 -9.35 7.66
N GLY A 287 14.93 -10.50 7.87
CA GLY A 287 15.15 -11.53 6.89
C GLY A 287 13.99 -12.54 6.83
N ASP A 288 14.34 -13.78 6.51
CA ASP A 288 13.38 -14.86 6.41
C ASP A 288 12.86 -15.30 7.79
N ARG A 289 11.54 -15.41 7.93
CA ARG A 289 10.91 -15.77 9.21
C ARG A 289 11.37 -17.13 9.74
N GLN A 290 11.58 -18.12 8.87
CA GLN A 290 12.04 -19.45 9.30
C GLN A 290 13.51 -19.44 9.73
N GLN A 291 14.34 -18.56 9.16
CA GLN A 291 15.70 -18.33 9.65
C GLN A 291 15.69 -17.70 11.04
N LEU A 292 14.85 -16.68 11.25
CA LEU A 292 14.68 -16.07 12.57
C LEU A 292 14.19 -17.08 13.61
N ASP A 293 13.13 -17.83 13.31
CA ASP A 293 12.59 -18.84 14.23
C ASP A 293 13.65 -19.91 14.60
N ARG A 294 14.49 -20.32 13.64
CA ARG A 294 15.63 -21.22 13.91
C ARG A 294 16.68 -20.58 14.81
N ALA A 295 17.03 -19.32 14.57
CA ALA A 295 18.00 -18.59 15.40
C ALA A 295 17.51 -18.46 16.85
N LEU A 296 16.25 -18.10 17.03
CA LEU A 296 15.60 -18.01 18.35
C LEU A 296 15.57 -19.37 19.07
N THR A 297 15.21 -20.44 18.36
CA THR A 297 15.18 -21.81 18.92
C THR A 297 16.58 -22.28 19.35
N ALA A 298 17.63 -21.92 18.59
CA ALA A 298 19.00 -22.23 18.95
C ALA A 298 19.47 -21.43 20.19
N HIS A 299 19.00 -20.20 20.34
CA HIS A 299 19.35 -19.31 21.45
C HIS A 299 18.66 -19.66 22.77
N GLU A 300 17.44 -20.19 22.72
CA GLU A 300 16.73 -20.70 23.91
C GLU A 300 17.39 -21.94 24.53
N GLY A 301 18.40 -22.53 23.88
CA GLY A 301 19.32 -23.45 24.52
C GLY A 301 18.64 -24.67 25.17
N GLY A 302 17.71 -25.33 24.47
CA GLY A 302 17.17 -26.61 24.91
C GLY A 302 15.88 -26.97 24.21
N ASP A 303 15.76 -28.23 23.81
CA ASP A 303 14.45 -28.83 23.54
C ASP A 303 13.64 -28.72 24.85
N PHE A 304 12.82 -27.67 25.01
CA PHE A 304 11.97 -27.49 26.19
C PHE A 304 11.01 -28.68 26.39
N VAL A 305 10.79 -29.47 25.33
CA VAL A 305 10.03 -30.72 25.36
C VAL A 305 10.88 -31.85 25.94
N ALA A 306 12.21 -31.82 25.86
CA ALA A 306 13.06 -32.92 26.35
C ALA A 306 12.85 -33.26 27.84
N PRO A 307 12.79 -32.30 28.79
CA PRO A 307 12.48 -32.60 30.19
C PRO A 307 11.07 -33.17 30.38
N ILE A 308 10.09 -32.69 29.61
CA ILE A 308 8.71 -33.18 29.67
C ILE A 308 8.62 -34.60 29.08
N ARG A 309 9.25 -34.83 27.93
CA ARG A 309 9.37 -36.11 27.25
C ARG A 309 10.05 -37.15 28.14
N ALA A 310 11.09 -36.75 28.87
CA ALA A 310 11.73 -37.60 29.88
C ALA A 310 10.77 -37.97 31.02
N ARG A 311 10.03 -37.00 31.58
CA ARG A 311 9.02 -37.27 32.62
C ARG A 311 7.88 -38.18 32.14
N VAL A 312 7.40 -37.97 30.91
CA VAL A 312 6.37 -38.80 30.27
C VAL A 312 6.91 -40.21 30.03
N ALA A 313 8.14 -40.35 29.56
CA ALA A 313 8.79 -41.65 29.38
C ALA A 313 8.90 -42.40 30.71
N THR A 314 9.33 -41.75 31.80
CA THR A 314 9.41 -42.37 33.12
C THR A 314 8.03 -42.81 33.63
N ALA A 315 7.00 -41.97 33.51
CA ALA A 315 5.64 -42.32 33.94
C ALA A 315 5.07 -43.51 33.14
N LEU A 316 5.37 -43.61 31.85
CA LEU A 316 5.03 -44.78 31.04
C LEU A 316 5.81 -46.01 31.50
N ASP A 317 7.12 -45.90 31.73
CA ASP A 317 7.94 -47.03 32.16
C ASP A 317 7.47 -47.59 33.52
N GLU A 318 7.01 -46.74 34.45
CA GLU A 318 6.41 -47.13 35.73
C GLU A 318 5.07 -47.86 35.56
N LEU A 319 4.23 -47.45 34.61
CA LEU A 319 2.92 -48.06 34.33
C LEU A 319 3.04 -49.39 33.58
N ARG A 320 4.15 -49.65 32.89
CA ARG A 320 4.35 -50.86 32.07
C ARG A 320 4.17 -52.13 32.90
N GLY A 321 4.76 -52.19 34.10
CA GLY A 321 4.67 -53.35 34.99
C GLY A 321 3.22 -53.66 35.41
N THR A 322 2.46 -52.63 35.79
CA THR A 322 1.05 -52.77 36.17
C THR A 322 0.17 -53.16 34.98
N ALA A 323 0.41 -52.60 33.80
CA ALA A 323 -0.33 -52.92 32.60
C ALA A 323 -0.15 -54.40 32.18
N LEU A 324 1.09 -54.91 32.23
CA LEU A 324 1.39 -56.30 31.88
C LEU A 324 0.92 -57.31 32.93
N ALA A 325 0.84 -56.90 34.20
CA ALA A 325 0.26 -57.72 35.25
C ALA A 325 -1.27 -57.85 35.10
N ALA A 326 -1.93 -56.86 34.50
CA ALA A 326 -3.37 -56.91 34.21
C ALA A 326 -3.69 -57.78 32.99
N ASP A 327 -2.90 -57.69 31.93
CA ASP A 327 -2.98 -58.57 30.75
C ASP A 327 -1.64 -58.64 30.02
N ALA A 328 -1.03 -59.83 29.95
CA ALA A 328 0.24 -60.06 29.29
C ALA A 328 0.21 -59.80 27.77
N ASN A 329 -0.97 -59.81 27.13
CA ASN A 329 -1.11 -59.51 25.71
C ASN A 329 -0.96 -58.01 25.39
N LEU A 330 -0.90 -57.14 26.40
CA LEU A 330 -0.76 -55.70 26.22
C LEU A 330 0.66 -55.23 25.89
N GLU A 331 1.67 -56.11 25.92
CA GLU A 331 3.07 -55.73 25.68
C GLU A 331 3.29 -55.00 24.35
N ARG A 332 2.89 -55.61 23.24
CA ARG A 332 3.04 -54.99 21.91
C ARG A 332 2.22 -53.70 21.74
N PRO A 333 0.93 -53.65 22.13
CA PRO A 333 0.17 -52.39 22.14
C PRO A 333 0.78 -51.27 22.99
N TYR A 334 1.32 -51.63 24.16
CA TYR A 334 1.93 -50.67 25.08
C TYR A 334 3.19 -50.04 24.50
N ASP A 335 4.11 -50.87 24.01
CA ASP A 335 5.38 -50.39 23.44
C ASP A 335 5.13 -49.52 22.18
N LYS A 336 4.14 -49.89 21.35
CA LYS A 336 3.74 -49.08 20.18
C LYS A 336 3.15 -47.72 20.59
N THR A 337 2.31 -47.69 21.62
CA THR A 337 1.70 -46.45 22.12
C THR A 337 2.75 -45.52 22.72
N ARG A 338 3.71 -46.08 23.48
CA ARG A 338 4.87 -45.36 24.02
C ARG A 338 5.70 -44.73 22.90
N GLU A 339 6.02 -45.48 21.85
CA GLU A 339 6.74 -44.92 20.69
C GLU A 339 5.98 -43.78 20.01
N GLN A 340 4.65 -43.91 19.86
CA GLN A 340 3.83 -42.87 19.25
C GLN A 340 3.79 -41.59 20.09
N ILE A 341 3.65 -41.71 21.41
CA ILE A 341 3.62 -40.58 22.35
C ILE A 341 4.97 -39.86 22.39
N LEU A 342 6.10 -40.59 22.34
CA LEU A 342 7.43 -39.99 22.43
C LEU A 342 7.95 -39.44 21.09
N ARG A 343 7.30 -39.76 19.97
CA ARG A 343 7.58 -39.21 18.63
C ARG A 343 6.80 -37.93 18.32
N ALA A 344 5.67 -37.70 18.98
CA ALA A 344 4.87 -36.48 18.87
C ALA A 344 5.60 -35.29 19.54
#